data_AF-A0A974PA32-F1
#
_entry.id   AF-A0A974PA32-F1
#
_cell.length_a   1.000
_cell.length_b   1.000
_cell.length_c   1.000
_cell.angle_alpha   90.00
_cell.angle_beta   90.00
_cell.angle_gamma   90.00
#
_symmetry.space_group_name_H-M   'P 1'
#
loop_
_entity.id
_entity.type
_entity.pdbx_description
1 polymer ?
#
loop_
_entity_poly.entity_id
_entity_poly.type
_entity_poly.pdbx_seq_one_letter_code
_entity_poly.pdbx_strand_id
1 'polypeptide(L)'
;MSDKKTDHRVRYTKMVIKESLLKLLTERSINKVTVTDICREAGINRNTFYTHYANQFELLSMIENDLYEEIKQVVISSSNPQNLSYELCKYIKANKTICEVLFSEHGDKELLERILYISHDITIEKWRQQVKYFDQPLFESWYTFTAHGSIAIIKKWVNSGLKESPSKVAAFIDKATESVSKAFYSEEL
;
A
#
# COMPACT_ATOMS: atom_id res chain seq x y z
N MET A 1 31.27 -22.01 3.49
CA MET A 1 30.06 -22.62 4.07
C MET A 1 29.49 -21.88 5.30
N SER A 2 30.22 -20.97 5.98
CA SER A 2 29.69 -20.23 7.15
C SER A 2 28.77 -19.06 6.81
N ASP A 3 28.78 -18.57 5.57
CA ASP A 3 28.04 -17.36 5.17
C ASP A 3 26.52 -17.59 5.06
N LYS A 4 26.12 -18.73 4.48
CA LYS A 4 24.70 -19.07 4.25
C LYS A 4 23.92 -19.29 5.54
N LYS A 5 24.55 -19.88 6.57
CA LYS A 5 23.91 -20.14 7.87
C LYS A 5 23.69 -18.84 8.66
N THR A 6 24.62 -17.90 8.55
CA THR A 6 24.51 -16.56 9.15
C THR A 6 23.41 -15.76 8.46
N ASP A 7 23.34 -15.79 7.13
CA ASP A 7 22.27 -15.14 6.35
C ASP A 7 20.88 -15.65 6.76
N HIS A 8 20.70 -16.97 6.88
CA HIS A 8 19.43 -17.54 7.37
C HIS A 8 19.03 -17.03 8.76
N ARG A 9 19.98 -16.94 9.70
CA ARG A 9 19.71 -16.44 11.05
C ARG A 9 19.33 -14.95 11.03
N VAL A 10 20.02 -14.15 10.22
CA VAL A 10 19.72 -12.72 10.07
C VAL A 10 18.32 -12.51 9.49
N ARG A 11 17.95 -13.24 8.43
CA ARG A 11 16.61 -13.16 7.84
C ARG A 11 15.52 -13.55 8.82
N TYR A 12 15.72 -14.65 9.55
CA TYR A 12 14.77 -15.09 10.57
C TYR A 12 14.60 -14.04 11.67
N THR A 13 15.70 -13.47 12.19
CA THR A 13 15.66 -12.41 13.20
C THR A 13 14.90 -11.18 12.70
N LYS A 14 15.18 -10.70 11.48
CA LYS A 14 14.46 -9.56 10.89
C LYS A 14 12.96 -9.85 10.72
N MET A 15 12.61 -11.07 10.30
CA MET A 15 11.23 -11.52 10.15
C MET A 15 10.48 -11.46 11.49
N VAL A 16 11.01 -12.07 12.56
CA VAL A 16 10.33 -12.06 13.86
C VAL A 16 10.23 -10.66 14.47
N ILE A 17 11.23 -9.80 14.24
CA ILE A 17 11.17 -8.39 14.66
C ILE A 17 10.03 -7.64 13.94
N LYS A 18 9.93 -7.81 12.61
CA LYS A 18 8.87 -7.20 11.78
C LYS A 18 7.49 -7.67 12.21
N GLU A 19 7.29 -8.97 12.36
CA GLU A 19 6.02 -9.56 12.81
C GLU A 19 5.61 -9.05 14.19
N SER A 20 6.58 -8.94 15.11
CA SER A 20 6.34 -8.44 16.46
C SER A 20 5.89 -6.99 16.47
N LEU A 21 6.51 -6.11 15.66
CA LEU A 21 6.05 -4.74 15.55
C LEU A 21 4.65 -4.68 14.95
N LEU A 22 4.38 -5.40 13.86
CA LEU A 22 3.07 -5.41 13.21
C LEU A 22 1.96 -5.86 14.17
N LYS A 23 2.23 -6.89 14.99
CA LYS A 23 1.30 -7.33 16.02
C LYS A 23 1.02 -6.24 17.05
N LEU A 24 2.05 -5.58 17.57
CA LEU A 24 1.89 -4.48 18.54
C LEU A 24 1.10 -3.29 17.96
N LEU A 25 1.25 -3.03 16.66
CA LEU A 25 0.53 -1.97 15.96
C LEU A 25 -0.96 -2.28 15.73
N THR A 26 -1.39 -3.53 15.90
CA THR A 26 -2.84 -3.85 15.94
C THR A 26 -3.52 -3.31 17.20
N GLU A 27 -2.75 -3.03 18.26
CA GLU A 27 -3.28 -2.66 19.58
C GLU A 27 -3.11 -1.17 19.89
N ARG A 28 -2.07 -0.53 19.33
CA ARG A 28 -1.70 0.85 19.66
C ARG A 28 -0.80 1.48 18.60
N SER A 29 -0.80 2.81 18.52
CA SER A 29 0.06 3.55 17.60
C SER A 29 1.55 3.40 17.92
N ILE A 30 2.39 3.61 16.89
CA ILE A 30 3.86 3.49 16.98
C ILE A 30 4.48 4.31 18.12
N ASN A 31 3.89 5.47 18.45
CA ASN A 31 4.35 6.33 19.54
C ASN A 31 4.22 5.69 20.94
N LYS A 32 3.40 4.64 21.06
CA LYS A 32 3.19 3.88 22.31
C LYS A 32 3.95 2.55 22.33
N VAL A 33 4.66 2.21 21.26
CA VAL A 33 5.48 1.00 21.15
C VAL A 33 6.92 1.33 21.51
N THR A 34 7.52 0.54 22.41
CA THR A 34 8.95 0.67 22.75
C THR A 34 9.77 -0.46 22.15
N VAL A 35 11.08 -0.26 21.99
CA VAL A 35 12.02 -1.34 21.61
C VAL A 35 11.94 -2.52 22.59
N THR A 36 11.69 -2.25 23.88
CA THR A 36 11.50 -3.30 24.90
C THR A 36 10.28 -4.16 24.61
N ASP A 37 9.16 -3.55 24.21
CA ASP A 37 7.95 -4.30 23.84
C ASP A 37 8.20 -5.21 22.64
N ILE A 38 8.87 -4.68 21.60
CA ILE A 38 9.21 -5.44 20.39
C ILE A 38 10.14 -6.60 20.74
N CYS A 39 11.18 -6.36 21.55
CA CYS A 39 12.12 -7.42 21.95
C CYS A 39 11.44 -8.52 22.76
N ARG A 40 10.52 -8.15 23.66
CA ARG A 40 9.74 -9.10 24.45
C ARG A 40 8.82 -9.95 23.56
N GLU A 41 8.12 -9.31 22.63
CA GLU A 41 7.23 -10.00 21.69
C GLU A 41 8.01 -10.93 20.75
N ALA A 42 9.17 -10.48 20.24
CA ALA A 42 10.01 -11.26 19.33
C ALA A 42 10.84 -12.35 20.02
N GLY A 43 10.91 -12.35 21.36
CA GLY A 43 11.78 -13.27 22.11
C GLY A 43 13.27 -13.05 21.88
N ILE A 44 13.71 -11.79 21.71
CA ILE A 44 15.11 -11.43 21.44
C ILE A 44 15.68 -10.46 22.49
N ASN A 45 17.00 -10.38 22.55
CA ASN A 45 17.69 -9.37 23.35
C ASN A 45 17.70 -8.01 22.65
N ARG A 46 17.69 -6.91 23.43
CA ARG A 46 17.78 -5.54 22.90
C ARG A 46 19.01 -5.31 22.02
N ASN A 47 20.16 -5.88 22.39
CA ASN A 47 21.37 -5.78 21.56
C ASN A 47 21.14 -6.37 20.17
N THR A 48 20.38 -7.46 20.04
CA THR A 48 20.01 -8.08 18.75
C THR A 48 19.06 -7.21 17.94
N PHE A 49 18.16 -6.45 18.58
CA PHE A 49 17.37 -5.45 17.87
C PHE A 49 18.26 -4.36 17.29
N TYR A 50 19.16 -3.81 18.12
CA TYR A 50 20.05 -2.71 17.73
C TYR A 50 21.11 -3.09 16.69
N THR A 51 21.36 -4.38 16.44
CA THR A 51 22.16 -4.79 15.27
C THR A 51 21.46 -4.61 13.92
N HIS A 52 20.14 -4.37 13.93
CA HIS A 52 19.32 -4.26 12.72
C HIS A 52 18.61 -2.92 12.58
N TYR A 53 18.20 -2.30 13.70
CA TYR A 53 17.40 -1.08 13.70
C TYR A 53 17.77 -0.20 14.91
N ALA A 54 17.86 1.11 14.73
CA ALA A 54 18.14 2.09 15.78
C ALA A 54 16.93 2.29 16.71
N ASN A 55 15.69 2.21 16.20
CA ASN A 55 14.47 2.38 16.99
C ASN A 55 13.23 1.82 16.26
N GLN A 56 12.07 1.91 16.91
CA GLN A 56 10.80 1.43 16.38
C GLN A 56 10.31 2.19 15.13
N PHE A 57 10.64 3.48 15.01
CA PHE A 57 10.24 4.30 13.86
C PHE A 57 11.03 3.92 12.60
N GLU A 58 12.33 3.66 12.74
CA GLU A 58 13.16 3.17 11.63
C GLU A 58 12.66 1.79 11.15
N LEU A 59 12.35 0.89 12.08
CA LEU A 59 11.76 -0.41 11.73
C LEU A 59 10.44 -0.23 10.98
N LEU A 60 9.54 0.64 11.46
CA LEU A 60 8.27 0.92 10.79
C LEU A 60 8.51 1.46 9.37
N SER A 61 9.37 2.48 9.23
CA SER A 61 9.67 3.07 7.93
C SER A 61 10.25 2.06 6.93
N MET A 62 11.10 1.13 7.38
CA MET A 62 11.60 0.04 6.55
C MET A 62 10.47 -0.89 6.09
N ILE A 63 9.54 -1.25 6.99
CA ILE A 63 8.37 -2.07 6.66
C ILE A 63 7.47 -1.36 5.63
N GLU A 64 7.24 -0.06 5.81
CA GLU A 64 6.42 0.76 4.91
C GLU A 64 7.07 0.90 3.54
N ASN A 65 8.38 1.10 3.49
CA ASN A 65 9.15 1.17 2.24
C ASN A 65 9.16 -0.18 1.51
N ASP A 66 9.31 -1.31 2.22
CA ASP A 66 9.19 -2.64 1.62
C ASP A 66 7.82 -2.81 0.95
N LEU A 67 6.73 -2.49 1.68
CA LEU A 67 5.36 -2.59 1.16
C LEU A 67 5.15 -1.67 -0.05
N TYR A 68 5.65 -0.44 0.03
CA TYR A 68 5.58 0.54 -1.03
C TYR A 68 6.28 0.06 -2.31
N GLU A 69 7.51 -0.44 -2.20
CA GLU A 69 8.25 -0.93 -3.37
C GLU A 69 7.62 -2.20 -3.94
N GLU A 70 7.13 -3.13 -3.10
CA GLU A 70 6.40 -4.31 -3.57
C GLU A 70 5.15 -3.93 -4.38
N ILE A 71 4.34 -2.99 -3.89
CA ILE A 71 3.15 -2.53 -4.61
C ILE A 71 3.55 -1.78 -5.88
N LYS A 72 4.54 -0.91 -5.82
CA LYS A 72 5.06 -0.20 -7.00
C LYS A 72 5.53 -1.18 -8.08
N GLN A 73 6.14 -2.30 -7.72
CA GLN A 73 6.46 -3.37 -8.69
C GLN A 73 5.20 -4.01 -9.29
N VAL A 74 4.14 -4.23 -8.50
CA VAL A 74 2.83 -4.69 -9.04
C VAL A 74 2.30 -3.69 -10.07
N VAL A 75 2.40 -2.39 -9.79
CA VAL A 75 1.94 -1.34 -10.72
C VAL A 75 2.76 -1.31 -12.00
N ILE A 76 4.10 -1.32 -11.89
CA ILE A 76 5.02 -1.23 -13.03
C ILE A 76 4.94 -2.50 -13.90
N SER A 77 4.85 -3.67 -13.28
CA SER A 77 4.78 -4.96 -14.00
C SER A 77 3.41 -5.22 -14.64
N SER A 78 2.38 -4.45 -14.29
CA SER A 78 1.06 -4.55 -14.90
C SER A 78 1.12 -4.10 -16.37
N SER A 79 1.13 -5.10 -17.25
CA SER A 79 1.08 -4.92 -18.71
C SER A 79 -0.29 -4.39 -19.18
N ASN A 80 -1.34 -4.62 -18.40
CA ASN A 80 -2.71 -4.22 -18.71
C ASN A 80 -3.25 -3.22 -17.65
N PRO A 81 -3.29 -1.92 -17.96
CA PRO A 81 -3.81 -0.88 -17.06
C PRO A 81 -5.24 -1.15 -16.59
N GLN A 82 -6.06 -1.78 -17.43
CA GLN A 82 -7.44 -2.13 -17.11
C GLN A 82 -7.55 -3.20 -16.01
N ASN A 83 -6.46 -3.93 -15.72
CA ASN A 83 -6.41 -4.90 -14.63
C ASN A 83 -5.68 -4.38 -13.38
N LEU A 84 -5.17 -3.15 -13.39
CA LEU A 84 -4.33 -2.63 -12.31
C LEU A 84 -5.06 -2.61 -10.96
N SER A 85 -6.30 -2.10 -10.94
CA SER A 85 -7.13 -2.08 -9.73
C SER A 85 -7.32 -3.47 -9.14
N TYR A 86 -7.47 -4.49 -9.99
CA TYR A 86 -7.61 -5.88 -9.55
C TYR A 86 -6.32 -6.44 -8.95
N GLU A 87 -5.18 -6.25 -9.60
CA GLU A 87 -3.89 -6.74 -9.07
C GLU A 87 -3.52 -6.03 -7.76
N LEU A 88 -3.82 -4.73 -7.62
CA LEU A 88 -3.67 -4.00 -6.36
C LEU A 88 -4.57 -4.57 -5.27
N CYS A 89 -5.87 -4.75 -5.55
CA CYS A 89 -6.79 -5.34 -4.58
C CYS A 89 -6.36 -6.76 -4.18
N LYS A 90 -5.88 -7.56 -5.13
CA LYS A 90 -5.39 -8.92 -4.89
C LYS A 90 -4.14 -8.91 -4.01
N TYR A 91 -3.20 -8.01 -4.26
CA TYR A 91 -2.02 -7.83 -3.43
C TYR A 91 -2.40 -7.41 -2.00
N ILE A 92 -3.28 -6.41 -1.84
CA ILE A 92 -3.77 -5.96 -0.53
C ILE A 92 -4.40 -7.11 0.25
N LYS A 93 -5.21 -7.94 -0.43
CA LYS A 93 -5.87 -9.10 0.19
C LYS A 93 -4.89 -10.20 0.56
N ALA A 94 -3.88 -10.47 -0.27
CA ALA A 94 -2.84 -11.46 0.02
C ALA A 94 -1.97 -11.02 1.20
N ASN A 95 -1.74 -9.71 1.35
CA ASN A 95 -0.97 -9.10 2.42
C ASN A 95 -1.86 -8.49 3.51
N LYS A 96 -3.01 -9.14 3.77
CA LYS A 96 -4.06 -8.65 4.67
C LYS A 96 -3.52 -8.11 6.01
N THR A 97 -2.71 -8.89 6.73
CA THR A 97 -2.25 -8.51 8.08
C THR A 97 -1.44 -7.23 8.08
N ILE A 98 -0.48 -7.08 7.15
CA ILE A 98 0.36 -5.88 7.07
C ILE A 98 -0.44 -4.69 6.55
N CYS A 99 -1.31 -4.88 5.55
CA CYS A 99 -2.14 -3.81 5.00
C CYS A 99 -3.20 -3.32 6.00
N GLU A 100 -3.84 -4.21 6.76
CA GLU A 100 -4.78 -3.82 7.81
C GLU A 100 -4.09 -2.97 8.87
N VAL A 101 -2.90 -3.35 9.31
CA VAL A 101 -2.14 -2.59 10.31
C VAL A 101 -1.69 -1.24 9.75
N LEU A 102 -1.01 -1.22 8.60
CA LEU A 102 -0.38 -0.01 8.09
C LEU A 102 -1.37 1.00 7.51
N PHE A 103 -2.53 0.54 7.02
CA PHE A 103 -3.58 1.44 6.52
C PHE A 103 -4.67 1.74 7.57
N SER A 104 -4.54 1.22 8.78
CA SER A 104 -5.41 1.57 9.91
C SER A 104 -5.13 2.97 10.44
N GLU A 105 -5.94 3.39 11.42
CA GLU A 105 -5.70 4.61 12.18
C GLU A 105 -4.38 4.63 12.97
N HIS A 106 -3.76 3.47 13.21
CA HIS A 106 -2.50 3.33 13.94
C HIS A 106 -1.25 3.34 13.04
N GLY A 107 -1.43 3.18 11.72
CA GLY A 107 -0.36 3.20 10.73
C GLY A 107 -0.11 4.59 10.12
N ASP A 108 0.67 4.61 9.03
CA ASP A 108 0.93 5.82 8.25
C ASP A 108 -0.24 6.13 7.30
N LYS A 109 -0.91 7.24 7.57
CA LYS A 109 -2.04 7.73 6.78
C LYS A 109 -1.63 8.10 5.35
N GLU A 110 -0.38 8.52 5.15
CA GLU A 110 0.15 8.97 3.87
C GLU A 110 0.62 7.81 2.99
N LEU A 111 0.98 6.66 3.58
CA LEU A 111 1.47 5.50 2.83
C LEU A 111 0.49 5.03 1.77
N LEU A 112 -0.78 4.84 2.15
CA LEU A 112 -1.81 4.40 1.21
C LEU A 112 -2.04 5.43 0.09
N GLU A 113 -1.95 6.71 0.41
CA GLU A 113 -2.10 7.80 -0.55
C GLU A 113 -0.96 7.76 -1.56
N ARG A 114 0.29 7.70 -1.08
CA ARG A 114 1.49 7.55 -1.92
C ARG A 114 1.41 6.34 -2.85
N ILE A 115 0.97 5.19 -2.35
CA ILE A 115 0.78 3.96 -3.14
C ILE A 115 -0.24 4.16 -4.26
N LEU A 116 -1.40 4.76 -3.95
CA LEU A 116 -2.47 4.92 -4.92
C LEU A 116 -2.19 6.03 -5.92
N TYR A 117 -1.46 7.09 -5.54
CA TYR A 117 -0.99 8.11 -6.47
C TYR A 117 -0.10 7.52 -7.57
N ILE A 118 0.84 6.63 -7.25
CA ILE A 118 1.68 5.95 -8.27
C ILE A 118 0.84 5.15 -9.25
N SER A 119 -0.17 4.46 -8.73
CA SER A 119 -1.10 3.66 -9.53
C SER A 119 -1.90 4.54 -10.49
N HIS A 120 -2.35 5.70 -9.99
CA HIS A 120 -3.07 6.69 -10.78
C HIS A 120 -2.19 7.34 -11.85
N ASP A 121 -0.97 7.79 -11.50
CA ASP A 121 -0.04 8.45 -12.42
C ASP A 121 0.29 7.55 -13.62
N ILE A 122 0.54 6.26 -13.38
CA ILE A 122 0.85 5.29 -14.43
C ILE A 122 -0.37 5.05 -15.33
N THR A 123 -1.58 4.98 -14.75
CA THR A 123 -2.81 4.76 -15.52
C THR A 123 -3.15 5.97 -16.37
N ILE A 124 -2.94 7.17 -15.82
CA ILE A 124 -3.23 8.43 -16.50
C ILE A 124 -2.26 8.72 -17.63
N GLU A 125 -0.97 8.45 -17.45
CA GLU A 125 -0.01 8.67 -18.52
C GLU A 125 -0.34 7.80 -19.75
N LYS A 126 -0.69 6.53 -19.51
CA LYS A 126 -1.13 5.61 -20.59
C LYS A 126 -2.43 6.05 -21.23
N TRP A 127 -3.35 6.62 -20.46
CA TRP A 127 -4.60 7.12 -20.96
C TRP A 127 -4.45 8.44 -21.73
N ARG A 128 -3.54 9.33 -21.30
CA ARG A 128 -3.25 10.61 -21.99
C ARG A 128 -2.76 10.36 -23.40
N GLN A 129 -2.05 9.25 -23.62
CA GLN A 129 -1.60 8.82 -24.94
C GLN A 129 -2.75 8.39 -25.88
N GLN A 130 -3.92 8.07 -25.34
CA GLN A 130 -5.08 7.59 -26.11
C GLN A 130 -6.08 8.71 -26.48
N VAL A 131 -5.92 9.89 -25.88
CA VAL A 131 -6.85 11.02 -26.02
C VAL A 131 -6.16 12.17 -26.75
N LYS A 132 -6.83 12.73 -27.76
CA LYS A 132 -6.26 13.80 -28.59
C LYS A 132 -6.48 15.21 -28.04
N TYR A 133 -7.61 15.45 -27.37
CA TYR A 133 -8.00 16.74 -26.78
C TYR A 133 -8.78 16.52 -25.48
N PHE A 134 -8.50 17.33 -24.47
CA PHE A 134 -9.25 17.37 -23.21
C PHE A 134 -9.08 18.75 -22.55
N ASP A 135 -10.09 19.16 -21.78
CA ASP A 135 -10.02 20.32 -20.90
C ASP A 135 -9.07 20.01 -19.72
N GLN A 136 -7.93 20.70 -19.65
CA GLN A 136 -6.88 20.44 -18.68
C GLN A 136 -7.32 20.70 -17.21
N PRO A 137 -7.91 21.85 -16.85
CA PRO A 137 -8.47 22.07 -15.51
C PRO A 137 -9.49 21.01 -15.08
N LEU A 138 -10.39 20.61 -15.98
CA LEU A 138 -11.41 19.62 -15.67
C LEU A 138 -10.80 18.21 -15.54
N PHE A 139 -9.78 17.90 -16.34
CA PHE A 139 -8.99 16.69 -16.21
C PHE A 139 -8.27 16.59 -14.87
N GLU A 140 -7.63 17.67 -14.41
CA GLU A 140 -7.00 17.73 -13.08
C GLU A 140 -8.02 17.51 -11.97
N SER A 141 -9.20 18.11 -12.10
CA SER A 141 -10.31 17.90 -11.15
C SER A 141 -10.77 16.43 -11.13
N TRP A 142 -10.88 15.79 -12.29
CA TRP A 142 -11.19 14.36 -12.40
C TRP A 142 -10.11 13.46 -11.80
N TYR A 143 -8.84 13.75 -12.06
CA TYR A 143 -7.72 13.05 -11.46
C TYR A 143 -7.81 13.11 -9.93
N THR A 144 -7.95 14.31 -9.37
CA THR A 144 -8.09 14.50 -7.94
C THR A 144 -9.29 13.74 -7.38
N PHE A 145 -10.45 13.82 -8.05
CA PHE A 145 -11.66 13.12 -7.63
C PHE A 145 -11.48 11.59 -7.62
N THR A 146 -10.95 11.03 -8.70
CA THR A 146 -10.79 9.58 -8.83
C THR A 146 -9.72 9.04 -7.90
N ALA A 147 -8.60 9.74 -7.70
CA ALA A 147 -7.57 9.34 -6.75
C ALA A 147 -8.12 9.29 -5.32
N HIS A 148 -8.77 10.37 -4.85
CA HIS A 148 -9.36 10.42 -3.52
C HIS A 148 -10.52 9.42 -3.34
N GLY A 149 -11.34 9.22 -4.39
CA GLY A 149 -12.40 8.22 -4.40
C GLY A 149 -11.85 6.80 -4.22
N SER A 150 -10.83 6.43 -5.01
CA SER A 150 -10.12 5.14 -4.90
C SER A 150 -9.52 4.94 -3.51
N ILE A 151 -8.83 5.96 -2.97
CA ILE A 151 -8.26 5.94 -1.61
C ILE A 151 -9.36 5.67 -0.57
N ALA A 152 -10.48 6.39 -0.64
CA ALA A 152 -11.57 6.24 0.31
C ALA A 152 -12.21 4.83 0.25
N ILE A 153 -12.39 4.28 -0.95
CA ILE A 153 -12.94 2.92 -1.14
C ILE A 153 -12.00 1.87 -0.56
N ILE A 154 -10.70 1.96 -0.83
CA ILE A 154 -9.70 1.02 -0.31
C ILE A 154 -9.58 1.14 1.21
N LYS A 155 -9.51 2.36 1.77
CA LYS A 155 -9.53 2.59 3.24
C LYS A 155 -10.75 1.93 3.88
N LYS A 156 -11.94 2.14 3.30
CA LYS A 156 -13.19 1.51 3.78
C LYS A 156 -13.13 -0.01 3.72
N TRP A 157 -12.60 -0.58 2.63
CA TRP A 157 -12.50 -2.03 2.46
C TRP A 157 -11.53 -2.65 3.47
N VAL A 158 -10.37 -2.04 3.69
CA VAL A 158 -9.40 -2.46 4.72
C VAL A 158 -10.04 -2.42 6.12
N ASN A 159 -10.67 -1.29 6.48
CA ASN A 159 -11.31 -1.12 7.80
C ASN A 159 -12.51 -2.06 8.01
N SER A 160 -13.07 -2.63 6.94
CA SER A 160 -14.14 -3.64 7.03
C SER A 160 -13.63 -5.05 7.33
N GLY A 161 -12.31 -5.26 7.38
CA GLY A 161 -11.67 -6.58 7.47
C GLY A 161 -11.41 -7.25 6.12
N LEU A 162 -11.40 -6.47 5.04
CA LEU A 162 -11.33 -6.91 3.64
C LEU A 162 -12.41 -7.93 3.27
N LYS A 163 -13.66 -7.75 3.70
CA LYS A 163 -14.72 -8.78 3.57
C LYS A 163 -15.05 -9.15 2.12
N GLU A 164 -15.15 -8.15 1.25
CA GLU A 164 -15.44 -8.32 -0.18
C GLU A 164 -14.25 -8.94 -0.92
N SER A 165 -14.55 -9.65 -2.02
CA SER A 165 -13.51 -10.19 -2.90
C SER A 165 -12.78 -9.07 -3.66
N PRO A 166 -11.46 -9.21 -3.93
CA PRO A 166 -10.69 -8.24 -4.70
C PRO A 166 -11.32 -7.81 -6.03
N SER A 167 -11.87 -8.76 -6.79
CA SER A 167 -12.52 -8.50 -8.09
C SER A 167 -13.74 -7.59 -7.97
N LYS A 168 -14.54 -7.74 -6.91
CA LYS A 168 -15.74 -6.93 -6.67
C LYS A 168 -15.38 -5.48 -6.35
N VAL A 169 -14.35 -5.27 -5.54
CA VAL A 169 -13.89 -3.93 -5.15
C VAL A 169 -13.21 -3.24 -6.33
N ALA A 170 -12.31 -3.95 -7.04
CA ALA A 170 -11.66 -3.43 -8.24
C ALA A 170 -12.68 -3.03 -9.31
N ALA A 171 -13.64 -3.89 -9.63
CA ALA A 171 -14.68 -3.58 -10.62
C ALA A 171 -15.55 -2.38 -10.23
N PHE A 172 -15.74 -2.11 -8.93
CA PHE A 172 -16.43 -0.91 -8.47
C PHE A 172 -15.58 0.34 -8.71
N ILE A 173 -14.30 0.30 -8.35
CA ILE A 173 -13.34 1.40 -8.58
C ILE A 173 -13.28 1.71 -10.08
N ASP A 174 -13.06 0.70 -10.92
CA ASP A 174 -12.92 0.87 -12.37
C ASP A 174 -14.18 1.47 -13.01
N LYS A 175 -15.37 0.98 -12.64
CA LYS A 175 -16.63 1.56 -13.14
C LYS A 175 -16.84 2.99 -12.66
N ALA A 176 -16.50 3.27 -11.40
CA ALA A 176 -16.64 4.61 -10.84
C ALA A 176 -15.71 5.61 -11.56
N THR A 177 -14.47 5.23 -11.84
CA THR A 177 -13.49 6.10 -12.51
C THR A 177 -13.75 6.26 -14.01
N GLU A 178 -14.19 5.21 -14.71
CA GLU A 178 -14.53 5.24 -16.15
C GLU A 178 -15.80 6.06 -16.44
N SER A 179 -16.81 5.98 -15.56
CA SER A 179 -18.08 6.70 -15.77
C SER A 179 -17.89 8.22 -15.84
N VAL A 180 -16.92 8.75 -15.10
CA VAL A 180 -16.61 10.17 -15.09
C VAL A 180 -15.79 10.56 -16.33
N SER A 181 -14.92 9.68 -16.83
CA SER A 181 -14.06 9.99 -17.99
C SER A 181 -14.86 10.21 -19.28
N LYS A 182 -15.97 9.47 -19.48
CA LYS A 182 -16.82 9.58 -20.68
C LYS A 182 -17.43 10.96 -20.89
N ALA A 183 -17.54 11.79 -19.85
CA ALA A 183 -18.05 13.16 -19.95
C ALA A 183 -17.04 14.17 -20.51
N PHE A 184 -15.76 13.79 -20.69
CA PHE A 184 -14.69 14.71 -21.11
C PHE A 184 -14.25 14.54 -22.59
N TYR A 185 -14.81 13.56 -23.32
CA TYR A 185 -14.46 13.26 -24.74
C TYR A 185 -15.55 13.58 -25.76
N SER A 186 -16.67 14.20 -25.37
CA SER A 186 -17.64 14.59 -26.39
C SER A 186 -17.03 15.69 -27.26
N GLU A 187 -16.83 15.40 -28.55
CA GLU A 187 -16.50 16.37 -29.61
C GLU A 187 -17.57 17.47 -29.79
N GLU A 188 -18.62 17.48 -28.98
CA GLU A 188 -19.70 18.45 -29.06
C GLU A 188 -19.75 19.31 -27.79
N LEU A 189 -19.06 20.46 -27.86
CA LEU A 189 -19.55 21.72 -27.30
C LEU A 189 -19.51 22.77 -28.42
#